data_AF-A0A931EGR3-F1
#
_entry.id   AF-A0A931EGR3-F1
#
_cell.length_a   1.000
_cell.length_b   1.000
_cell.length_c   1.000
_cell.angle_alpha   90.00
_cell.angle_beta   90.00
_cell.angle_gamma   90.00
#
_symmetry.space_group_name_H-M   'P 1'
#
loop_
_entity.id
_entity.type
_entity.pdbx_description
1 polymer ?
#
loop_
_entity_poly.entity_id
_entity_poly.type
_entity_poly.pdbx_seq_one_letter_code
_entity_poly.pdbx_strand_id
1 'polypeptide(L)'
;MATLHKLDPLRVLHERSYKRAAAEFPEFCHEWQHKLQARQQYNLTRIDWRVDHGTENGTYVGYGPISSCVTKMSDGGVSIGKLTYDEYTYMVSGKTVADARHAQPKPVSTVRTLEIFRFDHNRWFE
;
A
#
# COMPACT_ATOMS: atom_id res chain seq x y z
N MET A 1 12.15 -48.05 9.05
CA MET A 1 11.32 -47.52 10.15
C MET A 1 11.31 -46.00 10.03
N ALA A 2 10.16 -45.42 9.68
CA ALA A 2 10.03 -43.97 9.58
C ALA A 2 9.88 -43.40 10.99
N THR A 3 10.88 -42.65 11.45
CA THR A 3 10.86 -41.95 12.73
C THR A 3 9.76 -40.89 12.66
N LEU A 4 8.68 -41.06 13.42
CA LEU A 4 7.69 -40.01 13.65
C LEU A 4 8.41 -38.88 14.41
N HIS A 5 8.91 -37.88 13.70
CA HIS A 5 9.37 -36.65 14.34
C HIS A 5 8.16 -36.01 15.01
N LYS A 6 8.11 -36.04 16.35
CA LYS A 6 7.17 -35.23 17.12
C LYS A 6 7.34 -33.78 16.65
N LEU A 7 6.33 -33.25 15.97
CA LEU A 7 6.31 -31.86 15.53
C LEU A 7 6.44 -30.98 16.78
N ASP A 8 7.41 -30.07 16.76
CA ASP A 8 7.58 -29.04 17.80
C ASP A 8 6.24 -28.29 17.97
N PRO A 9 5.64 -28.25 19.18
CA PRO A 9 4.39 -27.54 19.42
C PRO A 9 4.42 -26.08 18.95
N LEU A 10 5.57 -25.39 19.05
CA LEU A 10 5.72 -24.01 18.57
C LEU A 10 5.59 -23.92 17.06
N ARG A 11 6.19 -24.88 16.34
CA ARG A 11 6.08 -24.96 14.88
C ARG A 11 4.62 -25.13 14.44
N VAL A 12 3.85 -25.99 15.12
CA VAL A 12 2.43 -26.18 14.81
C VAL A 12 1.63 -24.89 15.03
N LEU A 13 1.92 -24.14 16.09
CA LEU A 13 1.27 -22.85 16.36
C LEU A 13 1.62 -21.82 15.28
N HIS A 14 2.89 -21.71 14.89
CA HIS A 14 3.34 -20.81 13.82
C HIS A 14 2.68 -21.16 12.48
N GLU A 15 2.63 -22.45 12.10
CA GLU A 15 1.99 -22.89 10.87
C GLU A 15 0.48 -22.57 10.86
N ARG A 16 -0.22 -22.72 11.99
CA ARG A 16 -1.64 -22.34 12.10
C ARG A 16 -1.83 -20.83 11.98
N SER A 17 -1.01 -20.04 12.67
CA SER A 17 -1.04 -18.58 12.57
C SER A 17 -0.78 -18.13 11.13
N TYR A 18 0.21 -18.72 10.46
CA TYR A 18 0.54 -18.39 9.07
C TYR A 18 -0.58 -18.76 8.09
N LYS A 19 -1.21 -19.94 8.23
CA LYS A 19 -2.35 -20.31 7.38
C LYS A 19 -3.48 -19.30 7.47
N ARG A 20 -3.76 -18.81 8.68
CA ARG A 20 -4.76 -17.76 8.90
C ARG A 20 -4.32 -16.44 8.25
N ALA A 21 -3.11 -15.98 8.56
CA ALA A 21 -2.55 -14.76 8.00
C ALA A 21 -2.61 -14.78 6.46
N ALA A 22 -2.13 -15.86 5.84
CA ALA A 22 -2.11 -16.05 4.40
C ALA A 22 -3.52 -16.05 3.78
N ALA A 23 -4.52 -16.60 4.47
CA ALA A 23 -5.91 -16.57 4.02
C ALA A 23 -6.54 -15.16 4.11
N GLU A 24 -6.16 -14.37 5.11
CA GLU A 24 -6.70 -13.01 5.35
C GLU A 24 -5.98 -11.92 4.54
N PHE A 25 -4.73 -12.15 4.11
CA PHE A 25 -3.92 -11.11 3.46
C PHE A 25 -4.46 -10.58 2.13
N PRO A 26 -5.09 -11.39 1.25
CA PRO A 26 -5.69 -10.86 0.03
C PRO A 26 -6.74 -9.78 0.31
N GLU A 27 -7.61 -9.99 1.30
CA GLU A 27 -8.60 -8.98 1.70
C GLU A 27 -7.90 -7.77 2.33
N PHE A 28 -6.89 -7.99 3.16
CA PHE A 28 -6.09 -6.88 3.70
C PHE A 28 -5.47 -6.00 2.60
N CYS A 29 -4.94 -6.60 1.53
CA CYS A 29 -4.42 -5.86 0.38
C CYS A 29 -5.53 -5.08 -0.35
N HIS A 30 -6.74 -5.63 -0.47
CA HIS A 30 -7.89 -4.93 -1.02
C HIS A 30 -8.30 -3.74 -0.14
N GLU A 31 -8.39 -3.91 1.18
CA GLU A 31 -8.61 -2.81 2.11
C GLU A 31 -7.51 -1.74 2.04
N TRP A 32 -6.25 -2.15 1.89
CA TRP A 32 -5.13 -1.22 1.70
C TRP A 32 -5.28 -0.41 0.42
N GLN A 33 -5.73 -1.04 -0.68
CA GLN A 33 -6.02 -0.33 -1.92
C GLN A 33 -7.07 0.78 -1.72
N HIS A 34 -8.11 0.52 -0.93
CA HIS A 34 -9.12 1.53 -0.57
C HIS A 34 -8.53 2.66 0.26
N LYS A 35 -7.62 2.35 1.21
CA LYS A 35 -6.90 3.37 1.97
C LYS A 35 -6.03 4.26 1.07
N LEU A 36 -5.34 3.68 0.08
CA LEU A 36 -4.56 4.44 -0.90
C LEU A 36 -5.46 5.38 -1.73
N GLN A 37 -6.62 4.89 -2.17
CA GLN A 37 -7.59 5.72 -2.91
C GLN A 37 -8.14 6.87 -2.05
N ALA A 38 -8.50 6.61 -0.80
CA ALA A 38 -8.96 7.63 0.14
C ALA A 38 -7.84 8.67 0.43
N ARG A 39 -6.60 8.22 0.58
CA ARG A 39 -5.43 9.10 0.76
C ARG A 39 -5.21 9.97 -0.48
N GLN A 40 -5.34 9.44 -1.69
CA GLN A 40 -5.27 10.23 -2.91
C GLN A 40 -6.36 11.31 -2.97
N GLN A 41 -7.61 10.96 -2.64
CA GLN A 41 -8.70 11.93 -2.58
C GLN A 41 -8.40 13.04 -1.57
N TYR A 42 -7.88 12.67 -0.39
CA TYR A 42 -7.44 13.65 0.61
C TYR A 42 -6.31 14.56 0.08
N ASN A 43 -5.30 14.00 -0.59
CA ASN A 43 -4.19 14.76 -1.16
C ASN A 43 -4.68 15.78 -2.20
N LEU A 44 -5.66 15.42 -3.04
CA LEU A 44 -6.29 16.34 -3.99
C LEU A 44 -6.93 17.55 -3.29
N THR A 45 -7.50 17.38 -2.10
CA THR A 45 -8.06 18.50 -1.32
C THR A 45 -6.99 19.40 -0.69
N ARG A 46 -5.73 18.94 -0.60
CA ARG A 46 -4.62 19.58 0.11
C ARG A 46 -3.52 20.13 -0.81
N ILE A 47 -3.77 20.21 -2.11
CA ILE A 47 -2.82 20.79 -3.07
C ILE A 47 -2.40 22.20 -2.62
N ASP A 48 -1.09 22.40 -2.50
CA ASP A 48 -0.47 23.73 -2.37
C ASP A 48 -0.46 24.39 -3.75
N TRP A 49 -1.21 25.47 -3.90
CA TRP A 49 -1.36 26.17 -5.19
C TRP A 49 -0.37 27.32 -5.29
N ARG A 50 0.27 27.43 -6.45
CA ARG A 50 1.21 28.50 -6.76
C ARG A 50 0.89 29.10 -8.12
N VAL A 51 0.83 30.42 -8.15
CA VAL A 51 0.70 31.18 -9.39
C VAL A 51 2.08 31.34 -10.01
N ASP A 52 2.22 30.92 -11.27
CA ASP A 52 3.41 31.13 -12.09
C ASP A 52 2.99 31.63 -13.48
N HIS A 53 3.51 32.78 -13.90
CA HIS A 53 3.16 33.45 -15.16
C HIS A 53 1.63 33.52 -15.44
N GLY A 54 0.82 33.78 -14.39
CA GLY A 54 -0.64 33.86 -14.49
C GLY A 54 -1.36 32.52 -14.61
N THR A 55 -0.66 31.41 -14.37
CA THR A 55 -1.21 30.05 -14.35
C THR A 55 -1.16 29.49 -12.92
N GLU A 56 -2.25 28.90 -12.47
CA GLU A 56 -2.32 28.16 -11.21
C GLU A 56 -1.69 26.79 -11.41
N ASN A 57 -0.68 26.46 -10.60
CA ASN A 57 0.00 25.18 -10.63
C ASN A 57 -0.06 24.53 -9.24
N GLY A 58 -0.20 23.21 -9.21
CA GLY A 58 -0.19 22.46 -7.97
C GLY A 58 0.34 21.05 -8.18
N THR A 59 0.85 20.46 -7.11
CA THR A 59 1.28 19.06 -7.09
C THR A 59 0.55 18.27 -6.02
N TYR A 60 0.39 16.97 -6.26
CA TYR A 60 -0.10 16.03 -5.26
C TYR A 60 0.48 14.65 -5.48
N VAL A 61 0.47 13.83 -4.43
CA VAL A 61 0.82 12.41 -4.52
C VAL A 61 -0.43 11.60 -4.80
N GLY A 62 -0.39 10.80 -5.87
CA GLY A 62 -1.38 9.76 -6.17
C GLY A 62 -0.76 8.37 -6.07
N TYR A 63 -1.62 7.36 -6.06
CA TYR A 63 -1.23 5.97 -5.81
C TYR A 63 -1.74 5.07 -6.94
N GLY A 64 -0.85 4.27 -7.50
CA GLY A 64 -1.19 3.22 -8.45
C GLY A 64 -1.89 2.03 -7.81
N PRO A 65 -2.33 1.06 -8.63
CA PRO A 65 -2.83 -0.20 -8.11
C PRO A 65 -1.72 -0.98 -7.40
N ILE A 66 -2.09 -1.75 -6.38
CA ILE A 66 -1.20 -2.74 -5.79
C ILE A 66 -0.81 -3.75 -6.87
N SER A 67 0.49 -3.77 -7.17
CA SER A 67 1.12 -4.61 -8.21
C SER A 67 1.56 -5.98 -7.69
N SER A 68 1.75 -6.10 -6.37
CA SER A 68 2.15 -7.35 -5.71
C SER A 68 1.55 -7.39 -4.31
N CYS A 69 1.09 -8.56 -3.90
CA CYS A 69 0.56 -8.85 -2.58
C CYS A 69 0.99 -10.29 -2.22
N VAL A 70 1.99 -10.42 -1.36
CA VAL A 70 2.59 -11.73 -1.01
C VAL A 70 2.71 -11.90 0.50
N THR A 71 2.48 -13.12 0.97
CA THR A 71 2.75 -13.51 2.37
C THR A 71 3.88 -14.52 2.44
N LYS A 72 4.62 -14.47 3.55
CA LYS A 72 5.60 -15.49 3.92
C LYS A 72 5.67 -15.65 5.44
N MET A 73 6.15 -16.80 5.88
CA MET A 73 6.56 -16.98 7.28
C MET A 73 8.06 -16.69 7.37
N SER A 74 8.47 -15.94 8.39
CA SER A 74 9.89 -15.76 8.73
C SER A 74 10.44 -16.99 9.45
N ASP A 75 11.77 -17.09 9.54
CA ASP A 75 12.42 -18.20 10.26
C ASP A 75 12.02 -18.25 11.75
N GLY A 76 11.65 -17.10 12.33
CA GLY A 76 11.14 -16.98 13.69
C GLY A 76 9.64 -17.28 13.83
N GLY A 77 8.94 -17.73 12.79
CA GLY A 77 7.52 -18.07 12.83
C GLY A 77 6.55 -16.89 12.69
N VAL A 78 7.05 -15.67 12.58
CA VAL A 78 6.22 -14.48 12.34
C VAL A 78 5.72 -14.48 10.90
N SER A 79 4.43 -14.25 10.70
CA SER A 79 3.86 -14.10 9.36
C SER A 79 4.05 -12.66 8.87
N ILE A 80 4.64 -12.52 7.69
CA ILE A 80 4.99 -11.25 7.07
C ILE A 80 4.20 -11.12 5.76
N GLY A 81 3.47 -10.03 5.64
CA GLY A 81 2.80 -9.59 4.43
C GLY A 81 3.65 -8.54 3.73
N LYS A 82 3.66 -8.54 2.40
CA LYS A 82 4.31 -7.51 1.60
C LYS A 82 3.39 -7.11 0.48
N LEU A 83 3.25 -5.81 0.26
CA LEU A 83 2.60 -5.28 -0.93
C LEU A 83 3.46 -4.23 -1.60
N THR A 84 3.34 -4.13 -2.91
CA THR A 84 4.08 -3.16 -3.72
C THR A 84 3.12 -2.37 -4.59
N TYR A 85 3.28 -1.05 -4.61
CA TYR A 85 2.55 -0.15 -5.50
C TYR A 85 3.47 0.98 -5.96
N ASP A 86 3.02 1.74 -6.95
CA ASP A 86 3.74 2.91 -7.43
C ASP A 86 3.09 4.19 -6.86
N GLU A 87 3.90 5.09 -6.33
CA GLU A 87 3.53 6.45 -5.94
C GLU A 87 3.91 7.41 -7.05
N TYR A 88 2.97 8.27 -7.43
CA TYR A 88 3.17 9.27 -8.47
C TYR A 88 3.06 10.65 -7.86
N THR A 89 4.06 11.49 -8.12
CA THR A 89 3.85 12.93 -7.97
C THR A 89 3.22 13.42 -9.27
N TYR A 90 2.02 13.97 -9.18
CA TYR A 90 1.34 14.60 -10.30
C TYR A 90 1.46 16.11 -10.22
N MET A 91 1.50 16.75 -11.37
CA MET A 91 1.34 18.19 -11.55
C MET A 91 0.02 18.45 -12.29
N VAL A 92 -0.73 19.43 -11.80
CA VAL A 92 -1.94 19.97 -12.41
C VAL A 92 -1.79 21.46 -12.60
N SER A 93 -2.30 21.98 -13.72
CA SER A 93 -2.24 23.41 -14.02
C SER A 93 -3.46 23.91 -14.79
N GLY A 94 -3.79 25.19 -14.62
CA GLY A 94 -4.94 25.82 -15.24
C GLY A 94 -4.96 27.33 -15.05
N LYS A 95 -5.88 28.02 -15.73
CA LYS A 95 -6.05 29.48 -15.56
C LYS A 95 -6.61 29.85 -14.19
N THR A 96 -7.35 28.92 -13.59
CA THR A 96 -7.88 28.99 -12.23
C THR A 96 -7.61 27.68 -11.50
N VAL A 97 -7.72 27.70 -10.17
CA VAL A 97 -7.65 26.47 -9.35
C VAL A 97 -8.73 25.46 -9.77
N ALA A 98 -9.93 25.94 -10.14
CA ALA A 98 -11.00 25.07 -10.61
C ALA A 98 -10.61 24.38 -11.92
N ASP A 99 -10.10 25.14 -12.90
CA ASP A 99 -9.64 24.58 -14.18
C ASP A 99 -8.52 23.55 -13.97
N ALA A 100 -7.56 23.87 -13.10
CA ALA A 100 -6.44 22.99 -12.79
C ALA A 100 -6.90 21.67 -12.15
N ARG A 101 -7.92 21.70 -11.28
CA ARG A 101 -8.49 20.50 -10.67
C ARG A 101 -9.20 19.58 -11.66
N HIS A 102 -9.71 20.13 -12.76
CA HIS A 102 -10.35 19.37 -13.83
C HIS A 102 -9.39 19.01 -14.97
N ALA A 103 -8.18 19.57 -14.97
CA ALA A 103 -7.16 19.25 -15.95
C ALA A 103 -6.64 17.82 -15.78
N GLN A 104 -6.17 17.23 -16.88
CA GLN A 104 -5.53 15.92 -16.83
C GLN A 104 -4.19 16.02 -16.09
N PRO A 105 -4.00 15.28 -14.97
CA PRO A 105 -2.76 15.33 -14.21
C PRO A 105 -1.59 14.77 -15.02
N LYS A 106 -0.43 15.43 -14.94
CA LYS A 106 0.82 14.99 -15.57
C LYS A 106 1.74 14.37 -14.53
N PRO A 107 2.17 13.11 -14.66
CA PRO A 107 3.14 12.53 -13.73
C PRO A 107 4.50 13.23 -13.92
N VAL A 108 5.09 13.70 -12.82
CA VAL A 108 6.42 14.33 -12.81
C VAL A 108 7.48 13.44 -12.14
N SER A 109 7.06 12.52 -11.27
CA SER A 109 7.94 11.49 -10.72
C SER A 109 7.15 10.23 -10.35
N THR A 110 7.84 9.09 -10.34
CA THR A 110 7.30 7.81 -9.88
C THR A 110 8.27 7.16 -8.91
N VAL A 111 7.77 6.64 -7.79
CA VAL A 111 8.52 5.85 -6.80
C VAL A 111 7.83 4.52 -6.61
N ARG A 112 8.58 3.42 -6.60
CA ARG A 112 8.04 2.11 -6.24
C ARG A 112 8.12 1.92 -4.72
N THR A 113 6.97 1.79 -4.09
CA THR A 113 6.83 1.63 -2.64
C THR A 113 6.63 0.15 -2.30
N LEU A 114 7.37 -0.34 -1.31
CA LEU A 114 7.20 -1.66 -0.69
C LEU A 114 6.78 -1.46 0.76
N GLU A 115 5.57 -1.90 1.09
CA GLU A 115 5.10 -1.94 2.47
C GLU A 115 5.23 -3.36 3.03
N ILE A 116 5.68 -3.47 4.27
CA ILE A 116 5.91 -4.73 4.96
C ILE A 116 5.06 -4.74 6.22
N PHE A 117 4.22 -5.77 6.34
CA PHE A 117 3.29 -5.93 7.45
C PHE A 117 3.65 -7.15 8.28
N ARG A 118 3.43 -7.07 9.59
CA ARG A 118 3.46 -8.23 10.49
C ARG A 118 2.04 -8.67 10.86
N PHE A 119 1.81 -9.97 10.89
CA PHE A 119 0.57 -10.50 11.46
C PHE A 119 0.79 -10.79 12.95
N ASP A 120 -0.01 -10.16 13.78
CA ASP A 120 0.03 -10.32 15.23
C ASP A 120 -1.38 -10.17 15.81
N HIS A 121 -1.68 -10.82 16.93
CA HIS A 121 -3.01 -10.74 17.58
C HIS A 121 -4.19 -10.87 16.58
N ASN A 122 -4.07 -11.77 15.60
CA ASN A 122 -5.04 -12.01 14.52
C ASN A 122 -5.34 -10.79 13.62
N ARG A 123 -4.37 -9.89 13.44
CA ARG A 123 -4.50 -8.70 12.59
C ARG A 123 -3.18 -8.37 11.90
N TRP A 124 -3.28 -7.67 10.78
CA TRP A 124 -2.15 -7.11 10.06
C TRP A 124 -1.79 -5.72 10.60
N PHE A 125 -0.51 -5.51 10.86
CA PHE A 125 0.07 -4.22 11.30
C PHE A 125 1.18 -3.81 10.35
N GLU A 126 1.19 -2.53 10.01
CA GLU A 126 2.33 -1.84 9.38
C GLU A 126 3.50 -1.79 10.37
#